data_AF-A0A0N0IQK8-F1
#
_entry.id   AF-A0A0N0IQK8-F1
#
_cell.length_a   1.000
_cell.length_b   1.000
_cell.length_c   1.000
_cell.angle_alpha   90.00
_cell.angle_beta   90.00
_cell.angle_gamma   90.00
#
_symmetry.space_group_name_H-M   'P 1'
#
loop_
_entity.id
_entity.type
_entity.pdbx_description
1 polymer ?
#
loop_
_entity_poly.entity_id
_entity_poly.type
_entity_poly.pdbx_seq_one_letter_code
_entity_poly.pdbx_strand_id
1 'polypeptide(L)'
;METSVLSVILILVALEVILSADNALILGVIVQRLPVHLRRRALFYGILGAYVLRGLALLFAALVIKLWWVQVLGAAYLLYVALKHFLRAEGAHAAPPLEVSAAQFWKTVAQVELMDLAFAVDSVLVAVALSDKLWVIYTGVFLGILALRMLASLVVTLLDRYPRFKHLAYVVVGLAGVKLLVGGWDKLTKEVLHRPELAVGLDKEAFSLLILAVLLLGSLWALRKPAAQPS
;
A
#
# COMPACT_ATOMS: atom_id res chain seq x y z
N MET A 1 0.25 -30.22 -16.24
CA MET A 1 -0.76 -30.34 -15.17
C MET A 1 -1.74 -29.19 -15.36
N GLU A 2 -3.00 -29.45 -15.68
CA GLU A 2 -4.02 -28.40 -15.59
C GLU A 2 -4.13 -28.02 -14.11
N THR A 3 -3.66 -26.84 -13.74
CA THR A 3 -3.92 -26.29 -12.42
C THR A 3 -5.42 -26.10 -12.28
N SER A 4 -6.02 -26.69 -11.25
CA SER A 4 -7.45 -26.52 -11.02
C SER A 4 -7.76 -25.03 -10.88
N VAL A 5 -8.91 -24.58 -11.40
CA VAL A 5 -9.30 -23.16 -11.34
C VAL A 5 -9.22 -22.62 -9.91
N LEU A 6 -9.59 -23.44 -8.93
CA LEU A 6 -9.49 -23.11 -7.52
C LEU A 6 -8.03 -22.82 -7.10
N SER A 7 -7.06 -23.61 -7.55
CA SER A 7 -5.64 -23.38 -7.27
C SER A 7 -5.16 -22.04 -7.81
N VAL A 8 -5.60 -21.66 -9.02
CA VAL A 8 -5.25 -20.36 -9.62
C VAL A 8 -5.86 -19.21 -8.82
N ILE A 9 -7.12 -19.32 -8.41
CA ILE A 9 -7.77 -18.33 -7.54
C ILE A 9 -6.98 -18.18 -6.23
N LEU A 10 -6.61 -19.28 -5.58
CA LEU A 10 -5.85 -19.24 -4.32
C LEU A 10 -4.49 -18.58 -4.50
N ILE A 11 -3.79 -18.85 -5.60
CA ILE A 11 -2.52 -18.19 -5.93
C ILE A 11 -2.74 -16.69 -6.14
N LEU A 12 -3.78 -16.29 -6.88
CA LEU A 12 -4.10 -14.88 -7.09
C LEU A 12 -4.40 -14.16 -5.77
N VAL A 13 -5.17 -14.78 -4.87
CA VAL A 13 -5.42 -14.22 -3.53
C VAL A 13 -4.11 -14.06 -2.76
N ALA A 14 -3.28 -15.11 -2.74
CA ALA A 14 -2.01 -15.10 -2.02
C ALA A 14 -1.08 -14.01 -2.57
N LEU A 15 -0.95 -13.89 -3.89
CA LEU A 15 -0.12 -12.88 -4.52
C LEU A 15 -0.66 -11.47 -4.30
N GLU A 16 -1.98 -11.24 -4.40
CA GLU A 16 -2.56 -9.93 -4.09
C GLU A 16 -2.21 -9.50 -2.66
N VAL A 17 -2.30 -10.42 -1.69
CA VAL A 17 -1.96 -10.15 -0.29
C VAL A 17 -0.46 -9.94 -0.10
N ILE A 18 0.40 -10.78 -0.70
CA ILE A 18 1.86 -10.71 -0.54
C ILE A 18 2.41 -9.45 -1.19
N LEU A 19 2.05 -9.17 -2.45
CA LEU A 19 2.54 -8.02 -3.20
C LEU A 19 2.01 -6.70 -2.64
N SER A 20 0.89 -6.72 -1.93
CA SER A 20 0.26 -5.52 -1.35
C SER A 20 0.36 -5.44 0.17
N ALA A 21 1.14 -6.29 0.84
CA ALA A 21 1.22 -6.30 2.31
C ALA A 21 1.74 -4.96 2.87
N ASP A 22 2.72 -4.35 2.19
CA ASP A 22 3.22 -3.00 2.45
C ASP A 22 2.11 -1.93 2.29
N ASN A 23 1.20 -2.12 1.33
CA ASN A 23 0.07 -1.22 1.09
C ASN A 23 -0.92 -1.18 2.26
N ALA A 24 -1.12 -2.29 2.99
CA ALA A 24 -1.97 -2.30 4.18
C ALA A 24 -1.42 -1.35 5.27
N LEU A 25 -0.10 -1.28 5.42
CA LEU A 25 0.55 -0.39 6.38
C LEU A 25 0.40 1.08 5.99
N ILE A 26 0.59 1.37 4.72
CA ILE A 26 0.36 2.70 4.11
C ILE A 26 -1.07 3.15 4.36
N LEU A 27 -2.04 2.27 4.08
CA LEU A 27 -3.46 2.53 4.32
C LEU A 27 -3.72 2.91 5.78
N GLY A 28 -3.14 2.13 6.71
CA GLY A 28 -3.27 2.37 8.13
C GLY A 28 -2.75 3.75 8.53
N VAL A 29 -1.56 4.13 8.05
CA VAL A 29 -0.96 5.44 8.32
C VAL A 29 -1.79 6.60 7.76
N ILE A 30 -2.35 6.45 6.55
CA ILE A 30 -3.20 7.49 5.93
C ILE A 30 -4.50 7.65 6.73
N VAL A 31 -5.18 6.55 7.05
CA VAL A 31 -6.47 6.56 7.75
C VAL A 31 -6.35 7.01 9.21
N GLN A 32 -5.19 6.81 9.86
CA GLN A 32 -4.97 7.27 11.24
C GLN A 32 -5.09 8.79 11.42
N ARG A 33 -5.05 9.57 10.34
CA ARG A 33 -5.26 11.03 10.36
C ARG A 33 -6.72 11.42 10.60
N LEU A 34 -7.65 10.48 10.42
CA LEU A 34 -9.07 10.70 10.67
C LEU A 34 -9.42 10.39 12.15
N PRO A 35 -10.48 11.01 12.68
CA PRO A 35 -11.08 10.63 13.95
C PRO A 35 -11.43 9.13 13.98
N VAL A 36 -11.27 8.48 15.12
CA VAL A 36 -11.43 7.01 15.29
C VAL A 36 -12.76 6.50 14.73
N HIS A 37 -13.85 7.25 14.93
CA HIS A 37 -15.19 6.88 14.47
C HIS A 37 -15.36 6.93 12.93
N LEU A 38 -14.52 7.68 12.20
CA LEU A 38 -14.57 7.77 10.73
C LEU A 38 -13.64 6.78 10.03
N ARG A 39 -12.63 6.24 10.72
CA ARG A 39 -11.63 5.34 10.12
C ARG A 39 -12.26 4.11 9.48
N ARG A 40 -13.21 3.48 10.19
CA ARG A 40 -13.94 2.30 9.68
C ARG A 40 -14.74 2.64 8.42
N ARG A 41 -15.33 3.84 8.35
CA ARG A 41 -16.05 4.31 7.16
C ARG A 41 -15.09 4.56 6.00
N ALA A 42 -13.94 5.19 6.24
CA ALA A 42 -12.94 5.40 5.20
C ALA A 42 -12.42 4.07 4.62
N LEU A 43 -12.14 3.08 5.48
CA LEU A 43 -11.75 1.74 5.04
C LEU A 43 -12.85 1.06 4.22
N PHE A 44 -14.12 1.16 4.66
CA PHE A 44 -15.28 0.60 3.95
C PHE A 44 -15.52 1.24 2.59
N TYR A 45 -15.59 2.58 2.52
CA TYR A 45 -15.79 3.28 1.24
C TYR A 45 -14.65 3.00 0.26
N GLY A 46 -13.44 2.81 0.76
CA GLY A 46 -12.36 2.42 -0.12
C GLY A 46 -12.28 0.92 -0.46
N ILE A 47 -13.08 0.03 0.15
CA ILE A 47 -13.30 -1.31 -0.45
C ILE A 47 -14.10 -1.14 -1.74
N LEU A 48 -15.17 -0.35 -1.68
CA LEU A 48 -16.02 -0.09 -2.83
C LEU A 48 -15.23 0.61 -3.95
N GLY A 49 -14.46 1.64 -3.59
CA GLY A 49 -13.53 2.31 -4.49
C GLY A 49 -12.53 1.33 -5.11
N ALA A 50 -11.86 0.53 -4.28
CA ALA A 50 -10.85 -0.41 -4.74
C ALA A 50 -11.45 -1.45 -5.70
N TYR A 51 -12.65 -1.98 -5.46
CA TYR A 51 -13.26 -2.92 -6.41
C TYR A 51 -13.58 -2.29 -7.76
N VAL A 52 -14.10 -1.06 -7.78
CA VAL A 52 -14.40 -0.35 -9.03
C VAL A 52 -13.10 -0.02 -9.76
N LEU A 53 -12.16 0.64 -9.09
CA LEU A 53 -10.89 1.05 -9.69
C LEU A 53 -10.06 -0.16 -10.13
N ARG A 54 -10.03 -1.23 -9.34
CA ARG A 54 -9.30 -2.45 -9.70
C ARG A 54 -9.97 -3.18 -10.84
N GLY A 55 -11.29 -3.25 -10.88
CA GLY A 55 -11.99 -3.82 -12.01
C GLY A 55 -11.70 -3.07 -13.30
N LEU A 56 -11.75 -1.73 -13.26
CA LEU A 56 -11.32 -0.90 -14.39
C LEU A 56 -9.84 -1.13 -14.73
N ALA A 57 -8.97 -1.23 -13.74
CA ALA A 57 -7.55 -1.45 -13.96
C ALA A 57 -7.25 -2.79 -14.63
N LEU A 58 -7.99 -3.85 -14.29
CA LEU A 58 -7.89 -5.16 -14.93
C LEU A 58 -8.44 -5.12 -16.36
N LEU A 59 -9.59 -4.48 -16.58
CA LEU A 59 -10.17 -4.32 -17.91
C LEU A 59 -9.26 -3.54 -18.86
N PHE A 60 -8.60 -2.51 -18.33
CA PHE A 60 -7.71 -1.62 -19.06
C PHE A 60 -6.24 -1.83 -18.69
N ALA A 61 -5.82 -3.07 -18.40
CA ALA A 61 -4.48 -3.39 -17.92
C ALA A 61 -3.37 -2.79 -18.82
N ALA A 62 -3.54 -2.86 -20.14
CA ALA A 62 -2.63 -2.25 -21.10
C ALA A 62 -2.49 -0.72 -20.98
N LEU A 63 -3.56 -0.02 -20.59
CA LEU A 63 -3.51 1.43 -20.31
C LEU A 63 -2.87 1.69 -18.94
N VAL A 64 -3.18 0.87 -17.93
CA VAL A 64 -2.66 1.02 -16.57
C VAL A 64 -1.15 0.91 -16.52
N ILE A 65 -0.54 0.05 -17.34
CA ILE A 65 0.92 -0.07 -17.47
C ILE A 65 1.57 1.25 -17.85
N LYS A 66 0.89 2.08 -18.64
CA LYS A 66 1.40 3.38 -19.11
C LYS A 66 1.24 4.51 -18.10
N LEU A 67 0.56 4.26 -16.97
CA LEU A 67 0.30 5.27 -15.92
C LEU A 67 1.50 5.47 -14.98
N TRP A 68 2.69 5.67 -15.53
CA TRP A 68 3.91 5.95 -14.75
C TRP A 68 3.74 7.15 -13.81
N TRP A 69 2.99 8.17 -14.25
CA TRP A 69 2.75 9.40 -13.50
C TRP A 69 1.93 9.14 -12.23
N VAL A 70 1.02 8.16 -12.22
CA VAL A 70 0.25 7.79 -11.01
C VAL A 70 1.20 7.26 -9.94
N GLN A 71 2.19 6.45 -10.35
CA GLN A 71 3.20 5.92 -9.44
C GLN A 71 4.13 7.03 -8.92
N VAL A 72 4.56 7.95 -9.78
CA VAL A 72 5.38 9.10 -9.36
C VAL A 72 4.61 10.02 -8.40
N LEU A 73 3.34 10.32 -8.66
CA LEU A 73 2.51 11.11 -7.75
C LEU A 73 2.28 10.38 -6.42
N GLY A 74 2.02 9.07 -6.47
CA GLY A 74 1.88 8.25 -5.29
C GLY A 74 3.15 8.23 -4.45
N ALA A 75 4.30 8.04 -5.10
CA ALA A 75 5.60 8.06 -4.46
C ALA A 75 5.90 9.41 -3.81
N ALA A 76 5.67 10.52 -4.53
CA ALA A 76 5.84 11.87 -3.99
C ALA A 76 4.98 12.08 -2.74
N TYR A 77 3.73 11.60 -2.75
CA TYR A 77 2.84 11.67 -1.60
C TYR A 77 3.34 10.83 -0.41
N LEU A 78 3.77 9.59 -0.63
CA LEU A 78 4.30 8.71 0.43
C LEU A 78 5.58 9.26 1.05
N LEU A 79 6.52 9.72 0.21
CA LEU A 79 7.76 10.34 0.64
C LEU A 79 7.48 11.63 1.42
N TYR A 80 6.54 12.46 0.96
CA TYR A 80 6.09 13.64 1.71
C TYR A 80 5.53 13.26 3.09
N VAL A 81 4.67 12.25 3.14
CA VAL A 81 4.04 11.76 4.38
C VAL A 81 5.09 11.24 5.36
N ALA A 82 6.06 10.47 4.88
CA ALA A 82 7.17 9.95 5.68
C ALA A 82 8.10 11.06 6.18
N LEU A 83 8.60 11.91 5.27
CA LEU A 83 9.51 13.01 5.64
C LEU A 83 8.86 13.97 6.63
N LYS A 84 7.60 14.35 6.41
CA LYS A 84 6.87 15.24 7.33
C LYS A 84 6.73 14.65 8.73
N HIS A 85 6.68 13.32 8.86
CA HIS A 85 6.64 12.66 10.18
C HIS A 85 7.98 12.80 10.90
N PHE A 86 9.10 12.57 10.23
CA PHE A 86 10.44 12.64 10.85
C PHE A 86 10.99 14.05 11.03
N LEU A 87 10.60 15.00 10.16
CA LEU A 87 11.02 16.40 10.26
C LEU A 87 10.25 17.20 11.31
N ARG A 88 9.12 16.70 11.80
CA ARG A 88 8.42 17.30 12.93
C ARG A 88 9.14 16.92 14.22
N ALA A 89 9.81 17.90 14.84
CA ALA A 89 10.52 17.73 16.10
C ALA A 89 9.65 17.03 17.15
N GLU A 90 10.24 16.05 17.84
CA GLU A 90 9.61 15.20 18.84
C GLU A 90 8.84 16.04 19.87
N GLY A 91 7.52 15.82 19.97
CA GLY A 91 6.69 16.50 20.97
C GLY A 91 5.22 16.66 20.60
N ALA A 92 4.87 16.60 19.31
CA ALA A 92 3.48 16.71 18.88
C ALA A 92 3.09 15.58 17.92
N HIS A 93 2.86 14.38 18.47
CA HIS A 93 1.76 13.59 17.92
C HIS A 93 0.48 14.37 18.20
N ALA A 94 0.21 15.37 17.35
CA ALA A 94 -1.07 16.03 17.36
C ALA A 94 -2.11 14.93 17.24
N ALA A 95 -2.88 14.73 18.30
CA ALA A 95 -3.98 13.79 18.28
C ALA A 95 -4.79 14.09 17.00
N PRO A 96 -5.26 13.05 16.28
CA PRO A 96 -6.12 13.29 15.14
C PRO A 96 -7.27 14.20 15.60
N PRO A 97 -7.65 15.18 14.79
CA PRO A 97 -8.67 16.14 15.17
C PRO A 97 -9.96 15.40 15.56
N LEU A 98 -10.69 15.94 16.54
CA LEU A 98 -11.94 15.33 17.02
C LEU A 98 -13.00 15.29 15.90
N GLU A 99 -12.99 16.33 15.06
CA GLU A 99 -13.87 16.47 13.91
C GLU A 99 -13.06 16.83 12.66
N VAL A 100 -13.52 16.34 11.51
CA VAL A 100 -12.99 16.69 10.19
C VAL A 100 -14.16 17.01 9.29
N SER A 101 -13.95 17.94 8.35
CA SER A 101 -14.96 18.25 7.35
C SER A 101 -15.16 17.06 6.40
N ALA A 102 -16.34 16.99 5.77
CA ALA A 102 -16.62 16.00 4.73
C ALA A 102 -15.56 16.04 3.60
N ALA A 103 -15.10 17.24 3.23
CA ALA A 103 -14.04 17.41 2.23
C ALA A 103 -12.71 16.78 2.67
N GLN A 104 -12.31 16.92 3.93
CA GLN A 104 -11.11 16.28 4.46
C GLN A 104 -11.26 14.76 4.51
N PHE A 105 -12.43 14.26 4.90
CA PHE A 105 -12.73 12.84 4.88
C PHE A 105 -12.61 12.25 3.47
N TRP A 106 -13.28 12.84 2.49
CA TRP A 106 -13.23 12.39 1.09
C TRP A 106 -11.84 12.56 0.48
N LYS A 107 -11.07 13.58 0.89
CA LYS A 107 -9.67 13.71 0.52
C LYS A 107 -8.84 12.52 1.03
N THR A 108 -9.06 12.07 2.27
CA THR A 108 -8.37 10.89 2.80
C THR A 108 -8.76 9.62 2.06
N VAL A 109 -10.06 9.44 1.75
CA VAL A 109 -10.52 8.31 0.93
C VAL A 109 -9.87 8.34 -0.45
N ALA A 110 -9.86 9.49 -1.13
CA ALA A 110 -9.21 9.64 -2.43
C ALA A 110 -7.70 9.37 -2.37
N GLN A 111 -7.02 9.73 -1.29
CA GLN A 111 -5.60 9.40 -1.08
C GLN A 111 -5.38 7.89 -0.93
N VAL A 112 -6.26 7.20 -0.21
CA VAL A 112 -6.25 5.75 -0.08
C VAL A 112 -6.43 5.09 -1.45
N GLU A 113 -7.42 5.52 -2.23
CA GLU A 113 -7.67 5.00 -3.58
C GLU A 113 -6.54 5.31 -4.56
N LEU A 114 -5.95 6.49 -4.48
CA LEU A 114 -4.78 6.84 -5.29
C LEU A 114 -3.59 5.93 -4.98
N MET A 115 -3.36 5.60 -3.71
CA MET A 115 -2.30 4.66 -3.35
C MET A 115 -2.62 3.26 -3.85
N ASP A 116 -3.85 2.80 -3.71
CA ASP A 116 -4.27 1.50 -4.24
C ASP A 116 -4.00 1.42 -5.74
N LEU A 117 -4.40 2.44 -6.51
CA LEU A 117 -4.15 2.50 -7.95
C LEU A 117 -2.66 2.55 -8.31
N ALA A 118 -1.86 3.29 -7.56
CA ALA A 118 -0.42 3.40 -7.81
C ALA A 118 0.31 2.06 -7.65
N PHE A 119 -0.10 1.25 -6.67
CA PHE A 119 0.44 -0.10 -6.47
C PHE A 119 -0.25 -1.16 -7.31
N ALA A 120 -1.50 -0.92 -7.74
CA ALA A 120 -2.27 -1.86 -8.53
C ALA A 120 -1.56 -2.27 -9.82
N VAL A 121 -0.74 -1.39 -10.42
CA VAL A 121 -0.08 -1.67 -11.71
C VAL A 121 0.72 -2.98 -11.70
N ASP A 122 1.45 -3.25 -10.61
CA ASP A 122 2.31 -4.44 -10.53
C ASP A 122 1.48 -5.70 -10.26
N SER A 123 0.49 -5.62 -9.35
CA SER A 123 -0.43 -6.73 -9.09
C SER A 123 -1.33 -7.09 -10.28
N VAL A 124 -1.77 -6.10 -11.06
CA VAL A 124 -2.59 -6.28 -12.27
C VAL A 124 -1.80 -7.05 -13.32
N LEU A 125 -0.54 -6.66 -13.54
CA LEU A 125 0.36 -7.36 -14.46
C LEU A 125 0.55 -8.83 -14.09
N VAL A 126 0.77 -9.11 -12.81
CA VAL A 126 0.89 -10.49 -12.31
C VAL A 126 -0.43 -11.25 -12.48
N ALA A 127 -1.55 -10.62 -12.16
CA ALA A 127 -2.86 -11.26 -12.23
C ALA A 127 -3.24 -11.64 -13.67
N VAL A 128 -3.02 -10.75 -14.64
CA VAL A 128 -3.29 -11.03 -16.06
C VAL A 128 -2.30 -12.05 -16.67
N ALA A 129 -1.10 -12.16 -16.11
CA ALA A 129 -0.12 -13.18 -16.54
C ALA A 129 -0.44 -14.59 -16.03
N LEU A 130 -1.27 -14.73 -15.00
CA LEU A 130 -1.57 -16.02 -14.37
C LEU A 130 -2.76 -16.78 -14.95
N SER A 131 -3.64 -16.11 -15.68
CA SER A 131 -4.86 -16.73 -16.23
C SER A 131 -5.47 -15.92 -17.35
N ASP A 132 -5.83 -16.56 -18.45
CA ASP A 132 -6.60 -15.92 -19.53
C ASP A 132 -8.10 -15.79 -19.20
N LYS A 133 -8.58 -16.51 -18.18
CA LYS A 133 -9.98 -16.49 -17.75
C LYS A 133 -10.24 -15.27 -16.87
N LEU A 134 -10.83 -14.22 -17.43
CA LEU A 134 -11.12 -12.97 -16.69
C LEU A 134 -11.87 -13.22 -15.37
N TRP A 135 -12.92 -14.02 -15.37
CA TRP A 135 -13.70 -14.27 -14.14
C TRP A 135 -12.87 -14.89 -13.01
N VAL A 136 -11.85 -15.69 -13.34
CA VAL A 136 -10.90 -16.28 -12.37
C VAL A 136 -10.03 -15.17 -11.77
N ILE A 137 -9.50 -14.28 -12.62
CA ILE A 137 -8.71 -13.12 -12.20
C ILE A 137 -9.52 -12.22 -11.27
N TYR A 138 -10.71 -11.80 -11.71
CA TYR A 138 -11.60 -10.94 -10.92
C TYR A 138 -11.93 -11.55 -9.57
N THR A 139 -12.26 -12.85 -9.52
CA THR A 139 -12.56 -13.53 -8.27
C THR A 139 -11.37 -13.54 -7.33
N GLY A 140 -10.18 -13.92 -7.81
CA GLY A 140 -8.96 -13.95 -7.02
C GLY A 140 -8.56 -12.57 -6.49
N VAL A 141 -8.57 -11.55 -7.34
CA VAL A 141 -8.23 -10.18 -6.96
C VAL A 141 -9.26 -9.60 -5.99
N PHE A 142 -10.55 -9.85 -6.18
CA PHE A 142 -11.59 -9.35 -5.25
C PHE A 142 -11.49 -9.98 -3.86
N LEU A 143 -11.24 -11.29 -3.79
CA LEU A 143 -10.97 -11.98 -2.52
C LEU A 143 -9.66 -11.47 -1.89
N GLY A 144 -8.64 -11.20 -2.71
CA GLY A 144 -7.37 -10.60 -2.29
C GLY A 144 -7.54 -9.21 -1.67
N ILE A 145 -8.27 -8.31 -2.33
CA ILE A 145 -8.60 -6.97 -1.79
C ILE A 145 -9.34 -7.08 -0.46
N LEU A 146 -10.28 -8.02 -0.33
CA LEU A 146 -11.01 -8.23 0.93
C LEU A 146 -10.04 -8.63 2.06
N ALA A 147 -9.19 -9.62 1.81
CA ALA A 147 -8.16 -10.07 2.75
C ALA A 147 -7.20 -8.93 3.13
N LEU A 148 -6.73 -8.17 2.13
CA LEU A 148 -5.86 -7.01 2.33
C LEU A 148 -6.53 -5.94 3.20
N ARG A 149 -7.83 -5.69 3.03
CA ARG A 149 -8.55 -4.71 3.85
C ARG A 149 -8.73 -5.14 5.30
N MET A 150 -8.86 -6.45 5.53
CA MET A 150 -8.82 -7.00 6.89
C MET A 150 -7.46 -6.73 7.52
N LEU A 151 -6.36 -6.97 6.79
CA LEU A 151 -5.01 -6.64 7.26
C LEU A 151 -4.85 -5.14 7.56
N ALA A 152 -5.34 -4.26 6.71
CA ALA A 152 -5.28 -2.81 6.95
C ALA A 152 -6.03 -2.39 8.22
N SER A 153 -7.17 -3.03 8.51
CA SER A 153 -7.91 -2.80 9.75
C SER A 153 -7.11 -3.23 10.98
N LEU A 154 -6.45 -4.40 10.90
CA LEU A 154 -5.55 -4.88 11.96
C LEU A 154 -4.37 -3.93 12.17
N VAL A 155 -3.78 -3.41 11.09
CA VAL A 155 -2.72 -2.39 11.17
C VAL A 155 -3.21 -1.16 11.93
N VAL A 156 -4.38 -0.61 11.59
CA VAL A 156 -4.90 0.58 12.28
C VAL A 156 -5.01 0.34 13.79
N THR A 157 -5.58 -0.81 14.18
CA THR A 157 -5.69 -1.20 15.59
C THR A 157 -4.32 -1.40 16.24
N LEU A 158 -3.36 -2.00 15.54
CA LEU A 158 -1.99 -2.20 16.03
C LEU A 158 -1.28 -0.87 16.29
N LEU A 159 -1.38 0.08 15.35
CA LEU A 159 -0.77 1.40 15.46
C LEU A 159 -1.42 2.26 16.54
N ASP A 160 -2.69 2.03 16.87
CA ASP A 160 -3.36 2.67 18.01
C ASP A 160 -2.88 2.08 19.34
N ARG A 161 -2.74 0.75 19.41
CA ARG A 161 -2.34 0.03 20.63
C ARG A 161 -0.85 0.21 20.96
N TYR A 162 0.01 0.31 19.95
CA TYR A 162 1.45 0.41 20.13
C TYR A 162 2.04 1.62 19.40
N PRO A 163 2.11 2.80 20.05
CA PRO A 163 2.61 4.03 19.43
C PRO A 163 4.02 3.92 18.84
N ARG A 164 4.88 3.06 19.40
CA ARG A 164 6.23 2.78 18.87
C ARG A 164 6.21 2.22 17.45
N PHE A 165 5.17 1.48 17.08
CA PHE A 165 4.99 0.98 15.71
C PHE A 165 4.71 2.08 14.70
N LYS A 166 4.29 3.29 15.13
CA LYS A 166 4.04 4.41 14.22
C LYS A 166 5.32 4.83 13.50
N HIS A 167 6.43 4.98 14.22
CA HIS A 167 7.71 5.33 13.59
C HIS A 167 8.14 4.28 12.56
N LEU A 168 8.04 3.00 12.92
CA LEU A 168 8.30 1.89 12.00
C LEU A 168 7.39 1.95 10.77
N ALA A 169 6.10 2.23 10.96
CA ALA A 169 5.16 2.35 9.86
C ALA A 169 5.55 3.48 8.91
N TYR A 170 6.00 4.62 9.42
CA TYR A 170 6.49 5.72 8.58
C TYR A 170 7.82 5.41 7.89
N VAL A 171 8.71 4.59 8.47
CA VAL A 171 9.90 4.07 7.77
C VAL A 171 9.46 3.22 6.58
N VAL A 172 8.55 2.25 6.79
CA VAL A 172 8.05 1.38 5.72
C VAL A 172 7.30 2.18 4.65
N VAL A 173 6.50 3.19 5.02
CA VAL A 173 5.86 4.12 4.07
C VAL A 173 6.90 4.84 3.22
N GLY A 174 8.01 5.30 3.83
CA GLY A 174 9.11 5.93 3.10
C GLY A 174 9.78 4.98 2.11
N LEU A 175 10.09 3.74 2.55
CA LEU A 175 10.65 2.70 1.70
C LEU A 175 9.71 2.37 0.54
N ALA A 176 8.42 2.17 0.80
CA ALA A 176 7.42 1.94 -0.22
C ALA A 176 7.32 3.12 -1.21
N GLY A 177 7.47 4.37 -0.72
CA GLY A 177 7.60 5.56 -1.55
C GLY A 177 8.79 5.50 -2.51
N VAL A 178 9.96 5.04 -2.03
CA VAL A 178 11.15 4.85 -2.88
C VAL A 178 10.92 3.73 -3.90
N LYS A 179 10.42 2.57 -3.48
CA LYS A 179 10.05 1.44 -4.37
C LYS A 179 9.14 1.90 -5.49
N LEU A 180 8.10 2.65 -5.13
CA LEU A 180 7.10 3.15 -6.07
C LEU A 180 7.68 4.23 -7.01
N LEU A 181 8.58 5.09 -6.50
CA LEU A 181 9.26 6.10 -7.31
C LEU A 181 10.11 5.44 -8.40
N VAL A 182 10.91 4.45 -8.00
CA VAL A 182 11.76 3.68 -8.93
C VAL A 182 10.91 2.93 -9.94
N GLY A 183 9.80 2.31 -9.50
CA GLY A 183 8.86 1.65 -10.41
C GLY A 183 8.24 2.60 -11.44
N GLY A 184 7.87 3.82 -11.02
CA GLY A 184 7.37 4.86 -11.91
C GLY A 184 8.44 5.39 -12.87
N TRP A 185 9.67 5.60 -12.37
CA TRP A 185 10.82 6.01 -13.18
C TRP A 185 11.15 4.98 -14.26
N ASP A 186 11.24 3.70 -13.90
CA ASP A 186 11.53 2.61 -14.84
C ASP A 186 10.47 2.52 -15.95
N LYS A 187 9.20 2.80 -15.64
CA LYS A 187 8.14 2.85 -16.66
C LYS A 187 8.24 4.09 -17.52
N LEU A 188 8.54 5.26 -16.95
CA LEU A 188 8.77 6.48 -17.70
C LEU A 188 9.91 6.31 -18.72
N THR A 189 11.04 5.74 -18.29
CA THR A 189 12.21 5.55 -19.15
C THR A 189 11.94 4.54 -20.27
N LYS A 190 11.25 3.44 -19.97
CA LYS A 190 10.90 2.40 -20.94
C LYS A 190 9.82 2.83 -21.94
N GLU A 191 8.70 3.36 -21.45
CA GLU A 191 7.48 3.57 -22.24
C GLU A 191 7.41 4.95 -22.90
N VAL A 192 7.98 5.98 -22.27
CA VAL A 192 7.90 7.36 -22.77
C VAL A 192 9.21 7.76 -23.43
N LEU A 193 10.32 7.58 -22.73
CA LEU A 193 11.62 7.99 -23.24
C LEU A 193 12.19 7.01 -24.26
N HIS A 194 11.71 5.75 -24.29
CA HIS A 194 12.27 4.66 -25.11
C HIS A 194 13.76 4.45 -24.86
N ARG A 195 14.18 4.64 -23.60
CA ARG A 195 15.55 4.61 -23.10
C ARG A 195 15.67 3.62 -21.93
N PRO A 196 15.52 2.31 -22.16
CA PRO A 196 15.57 1.30 -21.09
C PRO A 196 16.90 1.29 -20.33
N GLU A 197 17.99 1.81 -20.92
CA GLU A 197 19.30 1.99 -20.28
C GLU A 197 19.27 2.94 -19.08
N LEU A 198 18.26 3.80 -18.96
CA LEU A 198 18.09 4.73 -17.84
C LEU A 198 17.24 4.13 -16.71
N ALA A 199 16.69 2.93 -16.89
CA ALA A 199 15.97 2.23 -15.84
C ALA A 199 16.95 1.79 -14.74
N VAL A 200 16.56 1.95 -13.49
CA VAL A 200 17.35 1.53 -12.33
C VAL A 200 17.39 0.00 -12.27
N GLY A 201 16.31 -0.67 -12.71
CA GLY A 201 16.24 -2.12 -12.73
C GLY A 201 16.23 -2.72 -11.33
N LEU A 202 15.61 -2.01 -10.38
CA LEU A 202 15.58 -2.41 -8.99
C LEU A 202 14.77 -3.70 -8.83
N ASP A 203 15.37 -4.71 -8.21
CA ASP A 203 14.70 -5.97 -7.92
C ASP A 203 13.59 -5.72 -6.89
N LYS A 204 12.35 -5.67 -7.40
CA LYS A 204 11.15 -5.38 -6.62
C LYS A 204 10.91 -6.42 -5.54
N GLU A 205 11.32 -7.66 -5.77
CA GLU A 205 11.16 -8.75 -4.81
C GLU A 205 12.15 -8.59 -3.66
N ALA A 206 13.42 -8.36 -3.98
CA ALA A 206 14.45 -8.07 -2.98
C ALA A 206 14.08 -6.85 -2.11
N PHE A 207 13.49 -5.81 -2.72
CA PHE A 207 13.06 -4.63 -1.98
C PHE A 207 11.82 -4.87 -1.12
N SER A 208 10.87 -5.70 -1.59
CA SER A 208 9.71 -6.10 -0.79
C SER A 208 10.13 -6.97 0.39
N LEU A 209 11.11 -7.85 0.20
CA LEU A 209 11.74 -8.62 1.27
C LEU A 209 12.47 -7.72 2.27
N LEU A 210 13.15 -6.66 1.81
CA LEU A 210 13.76 -5.66 2.68
C LEU A 210 12.70 -4.96 3.53
N ILE A 211 11.59 -4.51 2.93
CA ILE A 211 10.48 -3.90 3.66
C ILE A 211 9.93 -4.87 4.72
N LEU A 212 9.71 -6.13 4.35
CA LEU A 212 9.24 -7.16 5.27
C LEU A 212 10.24 -7.41 6.41
N ALA A 213 11.53 -7.48 6.11
CA ALA A 213 12.59 -7.63 7.11
C ALA A 213 12.61 -6.43 8.07
N VAL A 214 12.51 -5.21 7.57
CA VAL A 214 12.39 -3.98 8.37
C VAL A 214 11.15 -4.05 9.26
N LEU A 215 10.00 -4.45 8.72
CA LEU A 215 8.76 -4.61 9.45
C LEU A 215 8.92 -5.65 10.58
N LEU A 216 9.47 -6.83 10.30
CA LEU A 216 9.65 -7.91 11.27
C LEU A 216 10.64 -7.52 12.37
N LEU A 217 11.83 -7.06 12.01
CA LEU A 217 12.86 -6.64 12.96
C LEU A 217 12.42 -5.44 13.80
N GLY A 218 11.77 -4.46 13.15
CA GLY A 218 11.20 -3.30 13.82
C GLY A 218 10.07 -3.69 14.78
N SER A 219 9.24 -4.67 14.43
CA SER A 219 8.18 -5.18 15.30
C SER A 219 8.76 -5.88 16.54
N LEU A 220 9.80 -6.70 16.36
CA LEU A 220 10.51 -7.33 17.47
C LEU A 220 11.15 -6.30 18.40
N TRP A 221 11.74 -5.23 17.86
CA TRP A 221 12.27 -4.12 18.64
C TRP A 221 11.16 -3.37 19.39
N ALA A 222 10.06 -3.03 18.72
CA ALA A 222 8.97 -2.25 19.28
C ALA A 222 8.24 -2.97 20.43
N LEU A 223 8.24 -4.32 20.41
CA LEU A 223 7.68 -5.17 21.46
C LEU A 223 8.61 -5.36 22.68
N ARG A 224 9.88 -4.95 22.62
CA ARG A 224 10.77 -5.02 23.79
C ARG A 224 10.27 -4.05 24.89
N LYS A 225 10.10 -4.55 26.11
CA LYS A 225 9.78 -3.72 27.28
C LYS A 225 10.86 -2.63 27.44
N PRO A 226 10.50 -1.37 27.73
CA PRO A 226 11.51 -0.36 28.08
C PRO A 226 12.30 -0.86 29.29
N ALA A 227 13.63 -0.64 29.28
CA ALA A 227 14.46 -0.90 30.45
C ALA A 227 13.89 -0.11 31.65
N ALA A 228 13.79 -0.76 32.81
CA ALA A 228 13.33 -0.11 34.03
C ALA A 228 14.21 1.12 34.30
N GLN A 229 13.60 2.30 34.46
CA GLN A 229 14.33 3.48 34.90
C GLN A 229 14.84 3.21 36.32
N PRO A 230 16.14 3.34 36.60
CA PRO A 230 16.62 3.30 37.98
C PRO A 230 16.03 4.51 38.72
N SER A 231 15.37 4.20 39.83
CA SER A 231 14.75 5.15 40.78
C SER A 231 15.77 6.06 41.44
#